data_AF-A0A7K6ATX4-F1
#
_entry.id   AF-A0A7K6ATX4-F1
#
_cell.length_a   1.000
_cell.length_b   1.000
_cell.length_c   1.000
_cell.angle_alpha   90.00
_cell.angle_beta   90.00
_cell.angle_gamma   90.00
#
_symmetry.space_group_name_H-M   'P 1'
#
loop_
_entity.id
_entity.type
_entity.pdbx_description
1 polymer ?
#
loop_
_entity_poly.entity_id
_entity_poly.type
_entity_poly.pdbx_seq_one_letter_code
_entity_poly.pdbx_strand_id
1 'polypeptide(L)'
;FAVLPMEVLMYIFRWVVSSDLDLRSLEQLSLVCRGFYVCARDPEIWHQVCLKIWGRSCNKLVPYNSWREMFLERPRVRFDGVYISKTKYIRQGEQSLDGFYRAWHQVEYYRYLRFFPDDQVMMLTTPEDPPSIVPRLRTKNTRTDAILLGHYRLSQETDNQTKVFAVIMKKKEEKPVDYHKYRYFRRVPAQETDHSFHVGLQLCSSGRQRFNKLVWIHHSCHISYKSTGETAITTFDIDKMYTPLFFARVKSFTAFSEKPL
;
A
#
# COMPACT_ATOMS: atom_id res chain seq x y z
N PHE A 1 0.04 -2.93 -37.81
CA PHE A 1 1.05 -3.40 -36.83
C PHE A 1 2.30 -3.99 -37.47
N ALA A 2 2.21 -4.66 -38.63
CA ALA A 2 3.34 -5.26 -39.35
C ALA A 2 4.35 -4.27 -40.01
N VAL A 3 4.29 -2.97 -39.68
CA VAL A 3 5.11 -1.91 -40.33
C VAL A 3 5.80 -1.00 -39.29
N LEU A 4 5.55 -1.20 -37.99
CA LEU A 4 6.24 -0.44 -36.95
C LEU A 4 7.62 -1.06 -36.71
N PRO A 5 8.70 -0.26 -36.65
CA PRO A 5 10.00 -0.72 -36.19
C PRO A 5 9.89 -1.31 -34.79
N MET A 6 10.73 -2.32 -34.51
CA MET A 6 10.72 -3.04 -33.24
C MET A 6 10.96 -2.10 -32.05
N GLU A 7 11.81 -1.08 -32.22
CA GLU A 7 12.15 -0.09 -31.22
C GLU A 7 10.93 0.72 -30.79
N VAL A 8 10.09 1.13 -31.75
CA VAL A 8 8.85 1.87 -31.50
C VAL A 8 7.84 0.97 -30.80
N LEU A 9 7.75 -0.29 -31.22
CA LEU A 9 6.88 -1.26 -30.56
C LEU A 9 7.29 -1.48 -29.10
N MET A 10 8.58 -1.66 -28.84
CA MET A 10 9.12 -1.82 -27.49
C MET A 10 8.93 -0.56 -26.64
N TYR A 11 9.00 0.63 -27.23
CA TYR A 11 8.65 1.87 -26.56
C TYR A 11 7.18 1.89 -26.12
N ILE A 12 6.25 1.48 -26.99
CA ILE A 12 4.82 1.34 -26.64
C ILE A 12 4.63 0.34 -25.48
N PHE A 13 5.34 -0.79 -25.50
CA PHE A 13 5.24 -1.79 -24.42
C PHE A 13 5.69 -1.22 -23.07
N ARG A 14 6.74 -0.39 -23.04
CA ARG A 14 7.16 0.33 -21.82
C ARG A 14 6.10 1.32 -21.33
N TRP A 15 5.34 1.95 -22.22
CA TRP A 15 4.19 2.80 -21.85
C TRP A 15 3.00 2.01 -21.31
N VAL A 16 2.79 0.78 -21.82
CA VAL A 16 1.75 -0.13 -21.31
C VAL A 16 2.08 -0.58 -19.88
N VAL A 17 3.34 -0.93 -19.58
CA VAL A 17 3.74 -1.25 -18.20
C VAL A 17 3.71 0.00 -17.32
N SER A 18 4.19 1.13 -17.85
CA SER A 18 4.22 2.45 -17.20
C SER A 18 5.00 2.52 -15.88
N SER A 19 5.01 3.71 -15.27
CA SER A 19 5.51 3.90 -13.91
C SER A 19 4.75 3.11 -12.84
N ASP A 20 3.50 2.74 -13.11
CA ASP A 20 2.61 2.05 -12.17
C ASP A 20 2.77 0.51 -12.18
N LEU A 21 3.64 -0.03 -13.05
CA LEU A 21 3.88 -1.46 -13.20
C LEU A 21 2.61 -2.26 -13.54
N ASP A 22 1.83 -1.82 -14.53
CA ASP A 22 0.66 -2.53 -15.04
C ASP A 22 1.05 -3.71 -15.95
N LEU A 23 1.57 -4.75 -15.30
CA LEU A 23 1.97 -5.99 -15.96
C LEU A 23 0.77 -6.83 -16.41
N ARG A 24 -0.45 -6.49 -15.95
CA ARG A 24 -1.65 -7.14 -16.46
C ARG A 24 -1.92 -6.70 -17.88
N SER A 25 -1.87 -5.40 -18.15
CA SER A 25 -2.04 -4.87 -19.51
C SER A 25 -0.96 -5.40 -20.45
N LEU A 26 0.28 -5.58 -19.97
CA LEU A 26 1.35 -6.24 -20.71
C LEU A 26 1.01 -7.69 -21.08
N GLU A 27 0.51 -8.50 -20.12
CA GLU A 27 0.12 -9.88 -20.39
C GLU A 27 -1.11 -9.95 -21.31
N GLN A 28 -2.08 -9.02 -21.21
CA GLN A 28 -3.20 -8.91 -22.15
C GLN A 28 -2.74 -8.58 -23.57
N LEU A 29 -1.79 -7.66 -23.72
CA LEU A 29 -1.15 -7.33 -24.98
C LEU A 29 -0.44 -8.55 -25.59
N SER A 30 0.18 -9.37 -24.75
CA SER A 30 0.86 -10.60 -25.17
C SER A 30 -0.06 -11.65 -25.81
N LEU A 31 -1.37 -11.59 -25.53
CA LEU A 31 -2.37 -12.52 -26.07
C LEU A 31 -2.87 -12.12 -27.47
N VAL A 32 -2.48 -10.94 -27.98
CA VAL A 32 -2.99 -10.42 -29.27
C VAL A 32 -2.40 -11.18 -30.46
N CYS A 33 -1.09 -11.42 -30.48
CA CYS A 33 -0.41 -12.16 -31.54
C CYS A 33 0.94 -12.72 -31.07
N ARG A 34 1.54 -13.63 -31.86
CA ARG A 34 2.86 -14.22 -31.54
C ARG A 34 3.97 -13.18 -31.41
N GLY A 35 3.97 -12.13 -32.24
CA GLY A 35 4.95 -11.05 -32.14
C GLY A 35 4.86 -10.31 -30.80
N PHE A 36 3.64 -9.96 -30.37
CA PHE A 36 3.42 -9.30 -29.08
C PHE A 36 3.73 -10.22 -27.90
N TYR A 37 3.45 -11.52 -28.04
CA TYR A 37 3.85 -12.52 -27.05
C TYR A 37 5.37 -12.51 -26.79
N VAL A 38 6.17 -12.42 -27.85
CA VAL A 38 7.64 -12.32 -27.78
C VAL A 38 8.07 -10.98 -27.20
N CYS A 39 7.52 -9.86 -27.68
CA CYS A 39 7.85 -8.52 -27.18
C CYS A 39 7.53 -8.35 -25.68
N ALA A 40 6.42 -8.92 -25.19
CA ALA A 40 6.04 -8.87 -23.78
C ALA A 40 6.99 -9.68 -22.87
N ARG A 41 7.80 -10.55 -23.46
CA ARG A 41 8.80 -11.39 -22.76
C ARG A 41 10.22 -10.87 -22.95
N ASP A 42 10.37 -9.68 -23.52
CA ASP A 42 11.66 -9.02 -23.68
C ASP A 42 12.39 -8.88 -22.33
N PRO A 43 13.66 -9.35 -22.22
CA PRO A 43 14.39 -9.33 -20.96
C PRO A 43 14.56 -7.94 -20.35
N GLU A 44 14.65 -6.88 -21.16
CA GLU A 44 14.88 -5.53 -20.66
C GLU A 44 13.65 -4.97 -19.95
N ILE A 45 12.43 -5.27 -20.44
CA ILE A 45 11.19 -4.93 -19.71
C ILE A 45 11.21 -5.57 -18.33
N TRP A 46 11.48 -6.87 -18.24
CA TRP A 46 11.46 -7.59 -16.97
C TRP A 46 12.61 -7.17 -16.05
N HIS A 47 13.78 -6.84 -16.59
CA HIS A 47 14.89 -6.26 -15.85
C HIS A 47 14.50 -4.94 -15.18
N GLN A 48 13.92 -4.00 -15.94
CA GLN A 48 13.46 -2.70 -15.42
C GLN A 48 12.37 -2.86 -14.36
N VAL A 49 11.42 -3.79 -14.57
CA VAL A 49 10.41 -4.16 -13.57
C VAL A 49 11.07 -4.65 -12.28
N CYS A 50 12.03 -5.58 -12.37
CA CYS A 50 12.73 -6.12 -11.21
C CYS A 50 13.53 -5.04 -10.47
N LEU A 51 14.22 -4.16 -11.20
CA LEU A 51 14.93 -3.03 -10.62
C LEU A 51 13.99 -2.07 -9.88
N LYS A 52 12.79 -1.82 -10.42
CA LYS A 52 11.81 -0.95 -9.77
C LYS A 52 11.24 -1.54 -8.47
N ILE A 53 11.12 -2.86 -8.40
CA ILE A 53 10.53 -3.57 -7.25
C ILE A 53 11.56 -3.82 -6.14
N TRP A 54 12.77 -4.25 -6.51
CA TRP A 54 13.80 -4.68 -5.55
C TRP A 54 14.99 -3.73 -5.45
N GLY A 55 15.11 -2.74 -6.34
CA GLY A 55 16.18 -1.74 -6.31
C GLY A 55 17.57 -2.39 -6.24
N ARG A 56 18.39 -1.93 -5.29
CA ARG A 56 19.74 -2.45 -5.06
C ARG A 56 19.78 -3.92 -4.63
N SER A 57 18.67 -4.46 -4.11
CA SER A 57 18.56 -5.86 -3.72
C SER A 57 18.25 -6.78 -4.90
N CYS A 58 18.05 -6.24 -6.11
CA CYS A 58 17.78 -7.02 -7.32
C CYS A 58 18.85 -8.10 -7.56
N ASN A 59 20.14 -7.78 -7.37
CA ASN A 59 21.27 -8.69 -7.60
C ASN A 59 21.57 -9.65 -6.44
N LYS A 60 20.83 -9.55 -5.33
CA LYS A 60 21.06 -10.35 -4.14
C LYS A 60 20.07 -11.52 -4.13
N LEU A 61 20.62 -12.74 -4.15
CA LEU A 61 20.17 -13.94 -3.42
C LEU A 61 19.67 -15.18 -4.17
N VAL A 62 19.40 -15.21 -5.49
CA VAL A 62 19.15 -16.49 -6.18
C VAL A 62 19.55 -16.38 -7.66
N PRO A 63 20.24 -17.39 -8.25
CA PRO A 63 20.37 -17.48 -9.70
C PRO A 63 19.01 -17.86 -10.29
N TYR A 64 18.25 -16.87 -10.76
CA TYR A 64 17.10 -17.10 -11.63
C TYR A 64 17.60 -17.20 -13.08
N ASN A 65 16.95 -18.03 -13.90
CA ASN A 65 17.33 -18.19 -15.31
C ASN A 65 16.90 -17.00 -16.17
N SER A 66 15.95 -16.20 -15.69
CA SER A 66 15.53 -14.95 -16.34
C SER A 66 14.95 -13.93 -15.35
N TRP A 67 14.96 -12.64 -15.74
CA TRP A 67 14.30 -11.57 -14.98
C TRP A 67 12.79 -11.82 -14.80
N ARG A 68 12.14 -12.45 -15.77
CA ARG A 68 10.72 -12.80 -15.67
C ARG A 68 10.46 -13.88 -14.64
N GLU A 69 11.29 -14.94 -14.63
CA GLU A 69 11.20 -15.99 -13.63
C GLU A 69 11.42 -15.42 -12.22
N MET A 70 12.44 -14.58 -12.07
CA MET A 70 12.68 -13.82 -10.84
C MET A 70 11.43 -13.04 -10.40
N PHE A 71 10.76 -12.33 -11.32
CA PHE A 71 9.54 -11.59 -10.98
C PHE A 71 8.41 -12.48 -10.45
N LEU A 72 8.27 -13.68 -11.02
CA LEU A 72 7.18 -14.61 -10.69
C LEU A 72 7.44 -15.36 -9.38
N GLU A 73 8.69 -15.75 -9.13
CA GLU A 73 9.10 -16.59 -8.00
C GLU A 73 9.55 -15.78 -6.78
N ARG A 74 10.14 -14.60 -6.96
CA ARG A 74 10.63 -13.79 -5.84
C ARG A 74 9.47 -13.13 -5.09
N PRO A 75 9.39 -13.26 -3.75
CA PRO A 75 8.34 -12.61 -2.98
C PRO A 75 8.40 -11.07 -3.07
N ARG A 76 7.23 -10.46 -3.25
CA ARG A 76 7.02 -9.00 -3.33
C ARG A 76 5.59 -8.63 -2.96
N VAL A 77 5.41 -7.37 -2.56
CA VAL A 77 4.08 -6.76 -2.50
C VAL A 77 3.52 -6.55 -3.91
N ARG A 78 2.20 -6.50 -4.01
CA ARG A 78 1.49 -6.29 -5.27
C ARG A 78 0.95 -4.87 -5.38
N PHE A 79 0.96 -4.33 -6.60
CA PHE A 79 0.49 -2.98 -6.92
C PHE A 79 -0.85 -2.97 -7.68
N ASP A 80 -1.27 -4.12 -8.22
CA ASP A 80 -2.47 -4.29 -9.03
C ASP A 80 -3.75 -4.51 -8.18
N GLY A 81 -3.76 -4.02 -6.94
CA GLY A 81 -4.86 -4.23 -6.00
C GLY A 81 -4.63 -3.59 -4.63
N VAL A 82 -5.40 -4.05 -3.65
CA VAL A 82 -5.39 -3.57 -2.27
C VAL A 82 -5.35 -4.76 -1.33
N TYR A 83 -4.58 -4.69 -0.25
CA TYR A 83 -4.65 -5.65 0.84
C TYR A 83 -5.73 -5.21 1.83
N ILE A 84 -6.65 -6.11 2.17
CA ILE A 84 -7.83 -5.82 2.99
C ILE A 84 -7.84 -6.76 4.19
N SER A 85 -7.89 -6.18 5.39
CA SER A 85 -8.23 -6.89 6.63
C SER A 85 -9.63 -6.49 7.05
N LYS A 86 -10.40 -7.45 7.53
CA LYS A 86 -11.71 -7.25 8.13
C LYS A 86 -11.60 -7.66 9.59
N THR A 87 -12.00 -6.79 10.51
CA THR A 87 -12.02 -7.08 11.94
C THR A 87 -13.42 -6.84 12.47
N LYS A 88 -13.90 -7.80 13.25
CA LYS A 88 -15.22 -7.76 13.88
C LYS A 88 -15.09 -8.18 15.33
N TYR A 89 -15.58 -7.36 16.25
CA TYR A 89 -15.55 -7.66 17.68
C TYR A 89 -16.79 -7.09 18.36
N ILE A 90 -17.11 -7.63 19.53
CA ILE A 90 -18.22 -7.18 20.36
C ILE A 90 -17.64 -6.35 21.49
N ARG A 91 -18.21 -5.15 21.72
CA ARG A 91 -17.88 -4.31 22.88
C ARG A 91 -19.14 -3.97 23.66
N GLN A 92 -19.00 -3.81 24.96
CA GLN A 92 -20.09 -3.31 25.80
C GLN A 92 -20.35 -1.83 25.48
N GLY A 93 -21.62 -1.46 25.39
CA GLY A 93 -22.08 -0.08 25.34
C GLY A 93 -22.10 0.56 26.72
N GLU A 94 -22.38 1.86 26.74
CA GLU A 94 -22.60 2.59 27.98
C GLU A 94 -23.83 2.02 28.70
N GLN A 95 -23.70 1.80 30.01
CA GLN A 95 -24.80 1.28 30.82
C GLN A 95 -25.84 2.38 31.01
N SER A 96 -27.13 2.06 30.89
CA SER A 96 -28.19 2.99 31.30
C SER A 96 -28.03 3.35 32.77
N LEU A 97 -28.37 4.58 33.15
CA LEU A 97 -28.37 5.04 34.55
C LEU A 97 -29.20 4.12 35.46
N ASP A 98 -30.24 3.50 34.90
CA ASP A 98 -31.20 2.63 35.59
C ASP A 98 -30.66 1.20 35.81
N GLY A 99 -29.48 0.86 35.25
CA GLY A 99 -28.84 -0.45 35.38
C GLY A 99 -29.50 -1.62 34.63
N PHE A 100 -30.72 -1.45 34.11
CA PHE A 100 -31.48 -2.51 33.42
C PHE A 100 -31.06 -2.73 31.96
N TYR A 101 -30.52 -1.72 31.28
CA TYR A 101 -30.15 -1.81 29.87
C TYR A 101 -28.62 -1.88 29.71
N ARG A 102 -28.15 -2.99 29.14
CA ARG A 102 -26.74 -3.23 28.80
C ARG A 102 -26.63 -3.51 27.31
N ALA A 103 -26.44 -2.45 26.52
CA ALA A 103 -26.25 -2.59 25.09
C ALA A 103 -24.93 -3.33 24.79
N TRP A 104 -24.97 -4.27 23.84
CA TRP A 104 -23.78 -4.86 23.24
C TRP A 104 -23.67 -4.37 21.81
N HIS A 105 -22.52 -3.79 21.46
CA HIS A 105 -22.25 -3.27 20.13
C HIS A 105 -21.36 -4.24 19.36
N GLN A 106 -21.84 -4.68 18.21
CA GLN A 106 -21.00 -5.33 17.22
C GLN A 106 -20.27 -4.27 16.39
N VAL A 107 -18.96 -4.16 16.58
CA VAL A 107 -18.11 -3.26 15.80
C VAL A 107 -17.48 -4.04 14.66
N GLU A 108 -17.60 -3.52 13.46
CA GLU A 108 -17.02 -4.08 12.25
C GLU A 108 -16.30 -2.98 11.49
N TYR A 109 -15.06 -3.24 11.11
CA TYR A 109 -14.27 -2.30 10.32
C TYR A 109 -13.31 -3.03 9.39
N TYR A 110 -12.87 -2.30 8.39
CA TYR A 110 -11.89 -2.73 7.42
C TYR A 110 -10.61 -1.91 7.55
N ARG A 111 -9.49 -2.55 7.27
CA ARG A 111 -8.21 -1.90 7.06
C ARG A 111 -7.71 -2.19 5.66
N TYR A 112 -7.53 -1.13 4.89
CA TYR A 112 -7.03 -1.16 3.52
C TYR A 112 -5.58 -0.73 3.50
N LEU A 113 -4.76 -1.46 2.77
CA LEU A 113 -3.36 -1.15 2.55
C LEU A 113 -3.04 -1.23 1.05
N ARG A 114 -2.58 -0.15 0.46
CA ARG A 114 -2.19 -0.10 -0.96
C ARG A 114 -0.74 0.31 -1.09
N PHE A 115 0.04 -0.50 -1.80
CA PHE A 115 1.43 -0.22 -2.13
C PHE A 115 1.54 0.39 -3.52
N PHE A 116 2.59 1.18 -3.73
CA PHE A 116 2.92 1.80 -5.00
C PHE A 116 4.37 1.48 -5.40
N PRO A 117 4.69 1.41 -6.71
CA PRO A 117 6.04 1.11 -7.18
C PRO A 117 7.14 2.10 -6.77
N ASP A 118 6.79 3.29 -6.27
CA ASP A 118 7.71 4.33 -5.82
C ASP A 118 7.94 4.33 -4.30
N ASP A 119 7.90 3.15 -3.69
CA ASP A 119 8.07 2.93 -2.25
C ASP A 119 7.02 3.65 -1.37
N GLN A 120 5.90 4.08 -1.94
CA GLN A 120 4.81 4.72 -1.19
C GLN A 120 3.73 3.73 -0.76
N VAL A 121 3.05 4.05 0.33
CA VAL A 121 1.95 3.24 0.89
C VAL A 121 0.81 4.11 1.40
N MET A 122 -0.42 3.62 1.22
CA MET A 122 -1.62 4.13 1.86
C MET A 122 -2.14 3.15 2.89
N MET A 123 -2.62 3.67 4.01
CA MET A 123 -3.43 2.93 4.96
C MET A 123 -4.74 3.68 5.24
N LEU A 124 -5.86 2.96 5.24
CA LEU A 124 -7.16 3.48 5.66
C LEU A 124 -7.85 2.48 6.58
N THR A 125 -8.36 2.95 7.71
CA THR A 125 -9.25 2.18 8.59
C THR A 125 -10.62 2.83 8.59
N THR A 126 -11.66 2.08 8.21
CA THR A 126 -13.03 2.60 8.02
C THR A 126 -14.05 1.47 8.16
N PRO A 127 -15.30 1.76 8.63
CA PRO A 127 -16.39 0.78 8.60
C PRO A 127 -16.96 0.54 7.20
N GLU A 128 -16.60 1.35 6.20
CA GLU A 128 -17.09 1.21 4.83
C GLU A 128 -16.54 -0.04 4.12
N ASP A 129 -17.40 -0.71 3.34
CA ASP A 129 -17.06 -1.93 2.60
C ASP A 129 -16.16 -1.70 1.37
N PRO A 130 -15.46 -2.74 0.87
CA PRO A 130 -14.51 -2.61 -0.24
C PRO A 130 -15.03 -1.91 -1.52
N PRO A 131 -16.27 -2.12 -1.98
CA PRO A 131 -16.75 -1.48 -3.22
C PRO A 131 -16.76 0.06 -3.17
N SER A 132 -17.01 0.69 -2.01
CA SER A 132 -17.00 2.15 -1.89
C SER A 132 -15.59 2.72 -1.73
N ILE A 133 -14.70 1.97 -1.09
CA ILE A 133 -13.36 2.44 -0.71
C ILE A 133 -12.31 2.18 -1.79
N VAL A 134 -12.30 0.99 -2.41
CA VAL A 134 -11.25 0.60 -3.36
C VAL A 134 -11.10 1.61 -4.52
N PRO A 135 -12.17 2.17 -5.12
CA PRO A 135 -12.05 3.21 -6.15
C PRO A 135 -11.40 4.51 -5.64
N ARG A 136 -11.62 4.87 -4.37
CA ARG A 136 -11.07 6.09 -3.73
C ARG A 136 -9.57 5.95 -3.42
N LEU A 137 -9.07 4.72 -3.33
CA LEU A 137 -7.66 4.44 -3.11
C LEU A 137 -6.83 4.49 -4.40
N ARG A 138 -7.39 4.95 -5.53
CA ARG A 138 -6.73 4.98 -6.86
C ARG A 138 -5.55 5.94 -6.96
N THR A 139 -5.59 7.09 -6.30
CA THR A 139 -4.54 8.10 -6.40
C THR A 139 -4.10 8.59 -5.03
N LYS A 140 -2.85 9.06 -4.98
CA LYS A 140 -2.22 9.69 -3.79
C LYS A 140 -2.90 10.98 -3.38
N ASN A 141 -3.53 11.65 -4.33
CA ASN A 141 -4.30 12.87 -4.08
C ASN A 141 -5.76 12.56 -3.75
N THR A 142 -5.95 11.77 -2.70
CA THR A 142 -7.26 11.45 -2.17
C THR A 142 -7.80 12.59 -1.29
N ARG A 143 -9.10 12.86 -1.40
CA ARG A 143 -9.83 13.82 -0.56
C ARG A 143 -10.32 13.20 0.77
N THR A 144 -9.92 11.97 1.06
CA THR A 144 -10.32 11.29 2.30
C THR A 144 -9.31 11.58 3.39
N ASP A 145 -9.65 12.48 4.30
CA ASP A 145 -8.76 12.98 5.36
C ASP A 145 -8.28 11.89 6.34
N ALA A 146 -8.99 10.77 6.41
CA ALA A 146 -8.63 9.63 7.26
C ALA A 146 -7.51 8.74 6.65
N ILE A 147 -7.10 8.98 5.40
CA ILE A 147 -6.05 8.19 4.77
C ILE A 147 -4.68 8.62 5.33
N LEU A 148 -3.95 7.62 5.82
CA LEU A 148 -2.56 7.76 6.20
C LEU A 148 -1.69 7.48 4.97
N LEU A 149 -0.71 8.35 4.72
CA LEU A 149 0.26 8.25 3.63
C LEU A 149 1.66 8.09 4.18
N GLY A 150 2.49 7.33 3.48
CA GLY A 150 3.81 7.00 3.98
C GLY A 150 4.70 6.30 2.97
N HIS A 151 5.80 5.78 3.47
CA HIS A 151 6.75 4.99 2.71
C HIS A 151 6.90 3.60 3.29
N TYR A 152 7.22 2.64 2.44
CA TYR A 152 7.53 1.27 2.84
C TYR A 152 8.89 0.82 2.32
N ARG A 153 9.44 -0.20 2.96
CA ARG A 153 10.65 -0.92 2.54
C ARG A 153 10.44 -2.40 2.71
N LEU A 154 11.01 -3.17 1.78
CA LEU A 154 11.08 -4.62 1.87
C LEU A 154 12.40 -5.01 2.55
N SER A 155 12.31 -5.87 3.57
CA SER A 155 13.44 -6.60 4.12
C SER A 155 13.32 -8.06 3.68
N GLN A 156 14.35 -8.56 3.01
CA GLN A 156 14.42 -9.94 2.54
C GLN A 156 15.51 -10.65 3.33
N GLU A 157 15.09 -11.59 4.15
CA GLU A 157 15.97 -12.42 4.97
C GLU A 157 16.44 -13.64 4.15
N THR A 158 17.50 -14.29 4.62
CA THR A 158 18.11 -15.47 3.97
C THR A 158 17.14 -16.62 3.78
N ASP A 159 16.09 -16.70 4.61
CA ASP A 159 15.14 -17.81 4.65
C ASP A 159 13.97 -17.63 3.65
N ASN A 160 14.17 -16.84 2.59
CA ASN A 160 13.11 -16.41 1.65
C ASN A 160 11.92 -15.69 2.30
N GLN A 161 12.06 -15.28 3.57
CA GLN A 161 11.05 -14.49 4.26
C GLN A 161 11.17 -13.04 3.82
N THR A 162 10.03 -12.46 3.42
CA THR A 162 9.93 -11.05 3.07
C THR A 162 9.08 -10.33 4.10
N LYS A 163 9.68 -9.37 4.77
CA LYS A 163 9.02 -8.46 5.71
C LYS A 163 8.84 -7.10 5.04
N VAL A 164 7.74 -6.44 5.33
CA VAL A 164 7.39 -5.12 4.85
C VAL A 164 7.31 -4.20 6.05
N PHE A 165 8.12 -3.16 6.05
CA PHE A 165 8.08 -2.11 7.08
C PHE A 165 7.59 -0.83 6.45
N ALA A 166 6.59 -0.20 7.06
CA ALA A 166 5.98 1.03 6.61
C ALA A 166 5.95 2.06 7.72
N VAL A 167 6.21 3.32 7.38
CA VAL A 167 6.01 4.47 8.27
C VAL A 167 4.99 5.38 7.60
N ILE A 168 3.86 5.60 8.27
CA ILE A 168 2.68 6.22 7.69
C ILE A 168 2.16 7.32 8.62
N MET A 169 1.76 8.47 8.08
CA MET A 169 1.29 9.61 8.85
C MET A 169 0.03 10.19 8.23
N LYS A 170 -0.73 10.97 9.00
CA LYS A 170 -1.83 11.75 8.44
C LYS A 170 -1.25 12.82 7.51
N LYS A 171 -1.87 13.02 6.34
CA LYS A 171 -1.51 14.14 5.46
C LYS A 171 -1.68 15.45 6.22
N LYS A 172 -0.62 16.25 6.32
CA LYS A 172 -0.71 17.59 6.90
C LYS A 172 -1.54 18.45 5.95
N GLU A 173 -2.61 19.05 6.46
CA GLU A 173 -3.31 20.11 5.73
C GLU A 173 -2.38 21.32 5.66
N GLU A 174 -2.09 21.78 4.43
CA GLU A 174 -1.56 23.12 4.24
C GLU A 174 -2.67 24.10 4.62
N LYS A 175 -2.58 24.65 5.84
CA LYS A 175 -3.47 25.73 6.24
C LYS A 175 -3.22 26.90 5.28
N PRO A 176 -4.23 27.43 4.58
CA PRO A 176 -4.06 28.70 3.88
C PRO A 176 -3.61 29.74 4.90
N VAL A 177 -2.63 30.57 4.52
CA VAL A 177 -2.13 31.64 5.38
C VAL A 177 -3.29 32.63 5.57
N ASP A 178 -3.95 32.54 6.71
CA ASP A 178 -5.07 33.41 7.09
C ASP A 178 -4.52 34.81 7.40
N TYR A 179 -4.31 35.61 6.35
CA TYR A 179 -4.23 37.05 6.49
C TYR A 179 -5.64 37.55 6.79
N HIS A 180 -6.11 37.51 8.05
CA HIS A 180 -6.89 38.58 8.70
C HIS A 180 -7.56 38.18 10.04
N LYS A 181 -7.35 39.09 11.00
CA LYS A 181 -8.26 39.56 12.07
C LYS A 181 -8.31 38.82 13.43
N TYR A 182 -7.58 39.44 14.37
CA TYR A 182 -8.06 39.93 15.67
C TYR A 182 -9.31 39.22 16.25
N ARG A 183 -9.09 38.19 17.06
CA ARG A 183 -9.99 37.84 18.16
C ARG A 183 -9.19 37.69 19.45
N TYR A 184 -9.56 38.50 20.44
CA TYR A 184 -9.05 38.49 21.81
C TYR A 184 -9.49 37.25 22.59
N PHE A 185 -9.21 36.06 22.07
CA PHE A 185 -9.21 34.82 22.84
C PHE A 185 -7.77 34.34 22.89
N ARG A 186 -7.17 34.38 24.07
CA ARG A 186 -5.87 33.74 24.36
C ARG A 186 -6.08 32.23 24.25
N ARG A 187 -6.11 31.69 23.02
CA ARG A 187 -6.01 30.26 22.80
C ARG A 187 -4.65 29.83 23.32
N VAL A 188 -4.63 28.92 24.28
CA VAL A 188 -3.41 28.20 24.64
C VAL A 188 -2.85 27.63 23.33
N PRO A 189 -1.57 27.86 22.98
CA PRO A 189 -0.99 27.25 21.80
C PRO A 189 -1.19 25.74 21.94
N ALA A 190 -1.98 25.14 21.05
CA ALA A 190 -2.07 23.69 21.02
C ALA A 190 -0.65 23.16 20.78
N GLN A 191 -0.17 22.27 21.65
CA GLN A 191 1.11 21.60 21.41
C GLN A 191 1.05 20.94 20.04
N GLU A 192 1.95 21.36 19.14
CA GLU A 192 2.07 20.72 17.84
C GLU A 192 2.73 19.36 18.03
N THR A 193 1.91 18.30 18.01
CA THR A 193 2.36 16.92 18.02
C THR A 193 2.27 16.33 16.62
N ASP A 194 3.35 15.69 16.16
CA ASP A 194 3.35 14.91 14.93
C ASP A 194 3.17 13.43 15.26
N HIS A 195 2.23 12.75 14.59
CA HIS A 195 1.91 11.34 14.82
C HIS A 195 2.35 10.50 13.61
N SER A 196 3.16 9.48 13.85
CA SER A 196 3.53 8.48 12.84
C SER A 196 3.24 7.06 13.31
N PHE A 197 2.76 6.23 12.39
CA PHE A 197 2.47 4.83 12.62
C PHE A 197 3.55 3.98 11.96
N HIS A 198 4.19 3.13 12.74
CA HIS A 198 5.21 2.19 12.30
C HIS A 198 4.57 0.81 12.21
N VAL A 199 4.54 0.26 11.00
CA VAL A 199 3.82 -0.97 10.66
C VAL A 199 4.83 -1.97 10.13
N GLY A 200 4.89 -3.15 10.76
CA GLY A 200 5.64 -4.30 10.28
C GLY A 200 4.68 -5.40 9.87
N LEU A 201 4.87 -5.94 8.66
CA LEU A 201 4.07 -7.03 8.11
C LEU A 201 5.00 -8.13 7.56
N GLN A 202 4.60 -9.39 7.68
CA GLN A 202 5.21 -10.51 6.99
C GLN A 202 4.40 -10.86 5.75
N LEU A 203 5.07 -10.98 4.61
CA LEU A 203 4.46 -11.38 3.35
C LEU A 203 4.40 -12.90 3.26
N CYS A 204 3.20 -13.43 3.06
CA CYS A 204 2.92 -14.85 2.97
C CYS A 204 2.09 -15.17 1.72
N SER A 205 2.11 -16.44 1.34
CA SER A 205 1.19 -17.01 0.35
C SER A 205 0.03 -17.68 1.08
N SER A 206 -1.16 -17.66 0.49
CA SER A 206 -2.36 -18.28 1.06
C SER A 206 -3.25 -18.86 -0.03
N GLY A 207 -3.67 -20.10 0.17
CA GLY A 207 -4.44 -20.85 -0.82
C GLY A 207 -3.61 -21.10 -2.08
N ARG A 208 -4.19 -20.84 -3.26
CA ARG A 208 -3.54 -21.04 -4.56
C ARG A 208 -2.75 -19.83 -5.05
N GLN A 209 -2.86 -18.68 -4.37
CA GLN A 209 -2.20 -17.45 -4.79
C GLN A 209 -0.92 -17.22 -3.99
N ARG A 210 0.12 -16.79 -4.68
CA ARG A 210 1.41 -16.44 -4.07
C ARG A 210 1.42 -14.99 -3.61
N PHE A 211 2.07 -14.74 -2.47
CA PHE A 211 2.38 -13.40 -1.98
C PHE A 211 1.14 -12.49 -1.83
N ASN A 212 0.01 -13.10 -1.45
CA ASN A 212 -1.31 -12.47 -1.39
C ASN A 212 -1.80 -12.20 0.04
N LYS A 213 -0.98 -12.49 1.06
CA LYS A 213 -1.36 -12.33 2.47
C LYS A 213 -0.29 -11.54 3.21
N LEU A 214 -0.71 -10.59 4.04
CA LEU A 214 0.15 -9.85 4.96
C LEU A 214 -0.27 -10.15 6.40
N VAL A 215 0.67 -10.60 7.21
CA VAL A 215 0.48 -10.93 8.63
C VAL A 215 1.16 -9.86 9.47
N TRP A 216 0.52 -9.41 10.54
CA TRP A 216 1.09 -8.40 11.43
C TRP A 216 2.27 -8.97 12.23
N ILE A 217 3.37 -8.21 12.27
CA ILE A 217 4.53 -8.49 13.12
C ILE A 217 4.83 -7.33 14.08
N HIS A 218 4.48 -6.10 13.68
CA HIS A 218 4.69 -4.91 14.50
C HIS A 218 3.64 -3.85 14.17
N HIS A 219 3.14 -3.15 15.18
CA HIS A 219 2.43 -1.90 14.99
C HIS A 219 2.67 -1.00 16.19
N SER A 220 3.10 0.24 15.96
CA SER A 220 3.29 1.23 17.01
C SER A 220 2.94 2.63 16.52
N CYS A 221 2.55 3.49 17.47
CA CYS A 221 2.32 4.91 17.27
C CYS A 221 3.46 5.69 17.94
N HIS A 222 4.10 6.57 17.17
CA HIS A 222 5.15 7.47 17.62
C HIS A 222 4.56 8.89 17.64
N ILE A 223 4.57 9.52 18.80
CA ILE A 223 4.06 10.88 19.02
C ILE A 223 5.27 11.76 19.32
N SER A 224 5.63 12.63 18.37
CA SER A 224 6.75 13.56 18.50
C SER A 224 6.25 14.92 18.97
N TYR A 225 6.77 15.40 20.09
CA TYR A 225 6.44 16.70 20.67
C TYR A 225 7.41 17.76 20.17
N LYS A 226 6.98 18.68 19.31
CA LYS A 226 7.89 19.70 18.73
C LYS A 226 8.52 20.63 19.76
N SER A 227 7.83 20.86 20.88
CA SER A 227 8.31 21.76 21.95
C SER A 227 9.49 21.20 22.73
N THR A 228 9.55 19.87 22.91
CA THR A 228 10.59 19.20 23.72
C THR A 228 11.56 18.39 22.87
N GLY A 229 11.19 18.05 21.63
CA GLY A 229 11.93 17.10 20.79
C GLY A 229 11.76 15.64 21.24
N GLU A 230 11.01 15.38 22.31
CA GLU A 230 10.78 14.03 22.82
C GLU A 230 9.79 13.27 21.94
N THR A 231 9.97 11.95 21.85
CA THR A 231 9.06 11.05 21.14
C THR A 231 8.52 10.00 22.10
N ALA A 232 7.21 10.01 22.32
CA ALA A 232 6.53 8.95 23.04
C ALA A 232 6.15 7.82 22.07
N ILE A 233 6.43 6.57 22.44
CA ILE A 233 6.15 5.40 21.61
C ILE A 233 5.11 4.53 22.33
N THR A 234 4.04 4.18 21.62
CA THR A 234 3.02 3.24 22.10
C THR A 234 2.94 2.06 21.15
N THR A 235 3.31 0.87 21.63
CA THR A 235 3.22 -0.38 20.86
C THR A 235 1.85 -1.02 21.05
N PHE A 236 1.24 -1.47 19.95
CA PHE A 236 -0.06 -2.14 19.98
C PHE A 236 0.11 -3.66 20.19
N ASP A 237 -0.78 -4.26 20.98
CA ASP A 237 -0.89 -5.71 21.16
C ASP A 237 -1.52 -6.35 19.90
N ILE A 238 -0.72 -7.14 19.18
CA ILE A 238 -1.10 -7.70 17.89
C ILE A 238 -2.05 -8.89 18.04
N ASP A 239 -1.89 -9.67 19.11
CA ASP A 239 -2.50 -11.01 19.24
C ASP A 239 -4.03 -10.98 19.40
N LYS A 240 -4.60 -9.85 19.81
CA LYS A 240 -6.03 -9.77 20.18
C LYS A 240 -6.96 -9.28 19.08
N MET A 241 -6.51 -8.42 18.17
CA MET A 241 -7.42 -7.71 17.24
C MET A 241 -6.93 -7.62 15.79
N TYR A 242 -5.69 -8.01 15.51
CA TYR A 242 -5.10 -7.84 14.19
C TYR A 242 -5.33 -9.07 13.33
N THR A 243 -6.32 -8.99 12.44
CA THR A 243 -6.52 -10.01 11.41
C THR A 243 -5.54 -9.79 10.24
N PRO A 244 -5.09 -10.85 9.56
CA PRO A 244 -4.26 -10.73 8.37
C PRO A 244 -4.95 -9.94 7.26
N LEU A 245 -4.18 -9.25 6.44
CA LEU A 245 -4.69 -8.60 5.24
C LEU A 245 -4.56 -9.54 4.04
N PHE A 246 -5.64 -9.69 3.28
CA PHE A 246 -5.67 -10.50 2.06
C PHE A 246 -5.75 -9.59 0.83
N PHE A 247 -5.01 -9.96 -0.22
CA PHE A 247 -4.93 -9.20 -1.45
C PHE A 247 -6.23 -9.34 -2.27
N ALA A 248 -6.87 -8.21 -2.51
CA ALA A 248 -7.99 -8.05 -3.43
C ALA A 248 -7.49 -7.35 -4.70
N ARG A 249 -7.47 -8.10 -5.81
CA ARG A 249 -7.06 -7.60 -7.12
C ARG A 249 -8.11 -6.66 -7.70
N VAL A 250 -7.68 -5.59 -8.35
CA VAL A 250 -8.57 -4.72 -9.16
C VAL A 250 -8.31 -4.91 -10.64
N LYS A 251 -9.25 -4.48 -11.48
CA LYS A 251 -9.07 -4.60 -12.94
C LYS A 251 -7.95 -3.69 -13.45
N SER A 252 -8.06 -2.41 -13.11
CA SER A 252 -7.02 -1.40 -13.26
C SER A 252 -7.35 -0.24 -12.32
N PHE A 253 -6.33 0.41 -11.79
CA PHE A 253 -6.50 1.69 -11.09
C PHE A 253 -6.48 2.86 -12.07
N THR A 254 -5.61 2.83 -13.07
CA THR A 254 -5.39 3.96 -13.99
C THR A 254 -5.85 3.61 -15.39
N ALA A 255 -6.52 4.55 -16.06
CA ALA A 255 -6.88 4.43 -17.48
C ALA A 255 -5.81 5.05 -18.39
N PHE A 256 -4.83 5.74 -17.79
CA PHE A 256 -3.79 6.51 -18.46
C PHE A 256 -2.45 6.24 -17.80
N SER A 257 -1.38 6.23 -18.61
CA SER A 257 0.01 6.16 -18.15
C SER A 257 0.61 7.57 -18.18
N GLU A 258 1.18 8.04 -17.08
CA GLU A 258 1.85 9.35 -17.04
C GLU A 258 3.28 9.28 -17.58
N LYS A 259 3.97 8.17 -17.33
CA LYS A 259 5.37 7.93 -17.71
C LYS A 259 5.57 6.48 -18.14
N PRO A 260 6.51 6.20 -19.07
CA PRO A 260 6.90 4.84 -19.37
C PRO A 260 7.63 4.19 -18.17
N LEU A 261 7.79 2.87 -18.24
CA LEU A 261 8.49 2.04 -17.26
C LEU A 261 9.84 2.64 -16.79
#